data_AF-A0A8S1J1S6-F1
#
_entry.id   AF-A0A8S1J1S6-F1
#
_cell.length_a   1.000
_cell.length_b   1.000
_cell.length_c   1.000
_cell.angle_alpha   90.00
_cell.angle_beta   90.00
_cell.angle_gamma   90.00
#
_symmetry.space_group_name_H-M   'P 1'
#
loop_
_entity.id
_entity.type
_entity.pdbx_description
1 polymer ?
#
loop_
_entity_poly.entity_id
_entity_poly.type
_entity_poly.pdbx_seq_one_letter_code
_entity_poly.pdbx_strand_id
1 'polypeptide(L)'
;MVDWYEDQFRPKADRKLTLEEARELSSHWEPIDSDPITFDEIEESIPPPDWPDWQERHFRRVQWMLYLLRLAHVNRGLTVPGERLHESGLIKDDVEFRSRELGIISGYDAWMKIMRNLQDNGAVSELANIWAKMNPPKEGAAEGTPCSWHIVVDHYINLPLPDWYLQEMTKVNEELDAANEEEEQDEDEPLDDWGDLFSNVELPKGGFEELEEMADYRNDIALMVKEAEKRRWQEERVAAEEAKQKRRGAEEARGGSPPGSTSDRDREGGESGPFWMEDGAGEAYLSGDVLTLNCTIMYEIDIEAGQIWRMKFGWAAALGNIKSAEDALMLFRKAAGSEHEGEGRDYSDWGHLRVNV
;
A
#
# COMPACT_ATOMS: atom_id res chain seq x y z
N MET A 1 15.52 7.37 -13.42
CA MET A 1 15.06 8.05 -14.66
C MET A 1 14.29 9.27 -14.16
N VAL A 2 14.62 10.48 -14.61
CA VAL A 2 14.03 11.70 -14.05
C VAL A 2 12.59 11.82 -14.53
N ASP A 3 11.68 11.85 -13.55
CA ASP A 3 10.26 12.15 -13.67
C ASP A 3 9.97 13.58 -14.14
N TRP A 4 9.81 13.87 -15.44
CA TRP A 4 9.60 15.26 -15.89
C TRP A 4 8.28 15.87 -15.41
N TYR A 5 7.30 15.04 -15.03
CA TYR A 5 5.98 15.49 -14.55
C TYR A 5 5.79 15.33 -13.04
N GLU A 6 6.75 14.72 -12.33
CA GLU A 6 6.64 14.41 -10.89
C GLU A 6 6.38 15.69 -10.07
N ASP A 7 6.97 16.79 -10.52
CA ASP A 7 6.95 18.06 -9.85
C ASP A 7 5.55 18.71 -9.76
N GLN A 8 4.65 18.42 -10.71
CA GLN A 8 3.26 18.92 -10.67
C GLN A 8 2.42 18.28 -9.55
N PHE A 9 2.87 17.13 -9.04
CA PHE A 9 2.15 16.34 -8.03
C PHE A 9 2.69 16.55 -6.60
N ARG A 10 3.75 17.35 -6.43
CA ARG A 10 4.27 17.75 -5.12
C ARG A 10 3.28 18.66 -4.36
N PRO A 11 3.41 18.84 -3.03
CA PRO A 11 2.68 19.87 -2.31
C PRO A 11 2.87 21.24 -2.95
N LYS A 12 1.88 22.13 -2.92
CA LYS A 12 1.92 23.43 -3.64
C LYS A 12 3.14 24.31 -3.32
N ALA A 13 3.72 24.15 -2.13
CA ALA A 13 4.93 24.84 -1.69
C ALA A 13 6.21 24.29 -2.34
N ASP A 14 6.16 23.08 -2.87
CA ASP A 14 7.28 22.30 -3.39
C ASP A 14 7.16 22.03 -4.91
N ARG A 15 6.16 22.62 -5.59
CA ARG A 15 6.00 22.57 -7.05
C ARG A 15 6.84 23.67 -7.69
N LYS A 16 7.60 23.36 -8.73
CA LYS A 16 8.27 24.32 -9.62
C LYS A 16 7.33 24.86 -10.70
N LEU A 17 6.23 24.16 -11.03
CA LEU A 17 5.21 24.62 -11.99
C LEU A 17 3.95 25.15 -11.32
N THR A 18 3.44 26.27 -11.82
CA THR A 18 2.21 26.90 -11.35
C THR A 18 0.96 26.17 -11.86
N LEU A 19 -0.18 26.40 -11.20
CA LEU A 19 -1.46 25.75 -11.55
C LEU A 19 -2.00 26.23 -12.92
N GLU A 20 -1.63 27.42 -13.36
CA GLU A 20 -2.02 27.99 -14.65
C GLU A 20 -1.23 27.36 -15.79
N GLU A 21 0.09 27.15 -15.63
CA GLU A 21 0.93 26.48 -16.62
C GLU A 21 0.51 25.01 -16.85
N ALA A 22 0.11 24.30 -15.79
CA ALA A 22 -0.42 22.94 -15.92
C ALA A 22 -1.75 22.89 -16.70
N ARG A 23 -2.60 23.93 -16.55
CA ARG A 23 -3.86 24.05 -17.28
C ARG A 23 -3.64 24.45 -18.73
N GLU A 24 -2.71 25.36 -18.99
CA GLU A 24 -2.36 25.81 -20.33
C GLU A 24 -1.79 24.64 -21.15
N LEU A 25 -0.89 23.84 -20.54
CA LEU A 25 -0.41 22.58 -21.11
C LEU A 25 -1.56 21.63 -21.44
N SER A 26 -2.55 21.44 -20.57
CA SER A 26 -3.70 20.56 -20.88
C SER A 26 -4.60 21.07 -22.03
N SER A 27 -4.59 22.37 -22.30
CA SER A 27 -5.48 23.01 -23.28
C SER A 27 -4.97 22.99 -24.73
N HIS A 28 -3.76 22.48 -24.96
CA HIS A 28 -3.10 22.47 -26.28
C HIS A 28 -3.05 21.09 -26.96
N TRP A 29 -3.66 20.06 -26.37
CA TRP A 29 -3.60 18.69 -26.92
C TRP A 29 -4.85 18.36 -27.74
N GLU A 30 -4.90 18.83 -28.98
CA GLU A 30 -5.57 18.09 -30.06
C GLU A 30 -4.71 16.85 -30.42
N PRO A 31 -5.26 15.77 -31.01
CA PRO A 31 -4.51 14.57 -31.36
C PRO A 31 -3.33 14.96 -32.28
N ILE A 32 -2.11 14.88 -31.76
CA ILE A 32 -0.97 15.57 -32.38
C ILE A 32 -0.47 14.84 -33.62
N ASP A 33 -0.69 15.49 -34.77
CA ASP A 33 0.31 15.69 -35.81
C ASP A 33 0.75 17.18 -35.74
N SER A 34 1.71 17.53 -34.86
CA SER A 34 2.44 18.81 -34.85
C SER A 34 3.41 18.98 -33.66
N ASP A 35 4.70 19.08 -34.01
CA ASP A 35 5.86 19.79 -33.45
C ASP A 35 6.17 19.88 -31.92
N PRO A 36 7.46 19.73 -31.55
CA PRO A 36 7.91 19.67 -30.15
C PRO A 36 8.01 21.05 -29.49
N ILE A 37 7.51 21.14 -28.25
CA ILE A 37 7.66 22.28 -27.34
C ILE A 37 9.08 22.29 -26.73
N THR A 38 9.72 23.48 -26.64
CA THR A 38 11.01 23.73 -25.97
C THR A 38 10.85 24.21 -24.53
N PHE A 39 11.72 23.74 -23.63
CA PHE A 39 11.68 23.93 -22.16
C PHE A 39 12.82 24.84 -21.70
N ASP A 40 12.55 25.97 -21.03
CA ASP A 40 13.59 26.93 -20.62
C ASP A 40 13.83 27.10 -19.10
N GLU A 41 13.12 26.45 -18.18
CA GLU A 41 13.36 26.67 -16.73
C GLU A 41 13.33 25.39 -15.85
N ILE A 42 14.27 24.47 -16.08
CA ILE A 42 14.62 23.40 -15.11
C ILE A 42 16.10 23.56 -14.75
N GLU A 43 16.40 23.81 -13.46
CA GLU A 43 17.76 23.81 -12.87
C GLU A 43 18.62 22.70 -13.47
N GLU A 44 19.72 23.10 -14.12
CA GLU A 44 20.70 22.27 -14.84
C GLU A 44 20.12 20.92 -15.27
N SER A 45 19.19 20.95 -16.23
CA SER A 45 18.79 19.76 -16.96
C SER A 45 20.07 19.08 -17.44
N ILE A 46 20.43 17.93 -16.84
CA ILE A 46 21.40 17.04 -17.44
C ILE A 46 20.92 16.89 -18.89
N PRO A 47 21.70 17.34 -19.89
CA PRO A 47 21.24 17.28 -21.26
C PRO A 47 20.79 15.84 -21.51
N PRO A 48 19.61 15.63 -22.11
CA PRO A 48 19.18 14.29 -22.43
C PRO A 48 20.37 13.62 -23.14
N PRO A 49 20.73 12.38 -22.76
CA PRO A 49 21.85 11.73 -23.41
C PRO A 49 21.59 11.73 -24.92
N ASP A 50 22.64 11.79 -25.75
CA ASP A 50 22.49 11.66 -27.21
C ASP A 50 21.85 10.30 -27.53
N TRP A 51 20.52 10.29 -27.55
CA TRP A 51 19.71 9.12 -27.78
C TRP A 51 19.39 9.05 -29.27
N PRO A 52 19.34 7.84 -29.84
CA PRO A 52 18.73 7.65 -31.14
C PRO A 52 17.27 8.15 -31.15
N ASP A 53 16.80 8.72 -32.27
CA ASP A 53 15.45 9.28 -32.43
C ASP A 53 14.32 8.34 -31.96
N TRP A 54 14.48 7.04 -32.19
CA TRP A 54 13.50 6.03 -31.78
C TRP A 54 13.38 5.94 -30.25
N GLN A 55 14.51 6.05 -29.54
CA GLN A 55 14.57 5.96 -28.09
C GLN A 55 13.99 7.22 -27.46
N GLU A 56 14.25 8.39 -28.05
CA GLU A 56 13.64 9.65 -27.62
C GLU A 56 12.11 9.62 -27.79
N ARG A 57 11.62 9.14 -28.95
CA ARG A 57 10.19 9.00 -29.22
C ARG A 57 9.50 8.07 -28.23
N HIS A 58 10.10 6.91 -27.95
CA HIS A 58 9.61 5.98 -26.93
C HIS A 58 9.58 6.62 -25.55
N PHE A 59 10.66 7.30 -25.16
CA PHE A 59 10.73 7.98 -23.87
C PHE A 59 9.63 9.04 -23.72
N ARG A 60 9.44 9.91 -24.71
CA ARG A 60 8.38 10.94 -24.71
C ARG A 60 6.99 10.31 -24.55
N ARG A 61 6.74 9.19 -25.24
CA ARG A 61 5.46 8.48 -25.11
C ARG A 61 5.28 7.86 -23.73
N VAL A 62 6.31 7.25 -23.15
CA VAL A 62 6.24 6.73 -21.77
C VAL A 62 6.00 7.86 -20.76
N GLN A 63 6.64 9.01 -20.93
CA GLN A 63 6.41 10.18 -20.07
C GLN A 63 4.95 10.66 -20.13
N TRP A 64 4.35 10.69 -21.33
CA TRP A 64 2.93 10.99 -21.47
C TRP A 64 2.03 9.94 -20.79
N MET A 65 2.35 8.65 -20.93
CA MET A 65 1.60 7.58 -20.26
C MET A 65 1.71 7.67 -18.73
N LEU A 66 2.90 7.99 -18.20
CA LEU A 66 3.12 8.23 -16.77
C LEU A 66 2.26 9.39 -16.26
N TYR A 67 2.18 10.48 -17.02
CA TYR A 67 1.33 11.62 -16.69
C TYR A 67 -0.15 11.22 -16.59
N LEU A 68 -0.68 10.49 -17.58
CA LEU A 68 -2.06 10.02 -17.55
C LEU A 68 -2.32 9.06 -16.38
N LEU A 69 -1.40 8.13 -16.12
CA LEU A 69 -1.52 7.22 -14.98
C LEU A 69 -1.53 7.98 -13.66
N ARG A 70 -0.69 9.00 -13.48
CA ARG A 70 -0.73 9.84 -12.28
C ARG A 70 -2.07 10.55 -12.11
N LEU A 71 -2.59 11.17 -13.16
CA LEU A 71 -3.90 11.82 -13.12
C LEU A 71 -5.02 10.84 -12.80
N ALA A 72 -4.91 9.61 -13.29
CA ALA A 72 -5.86 8.55 -13.01
C ALA A 72 -5.81 8.08 -11.55
N HIS A 73 -4.60 7.92 -11.00
CA HIS A 73 -4.34 7.36 -9.67
C HIS A 73 -4.31 8.36 -8.51
N VAL A 74 -4.35 9.67 -8.78
CA VAL A 74 -4.41 10.69 -7.71
C VAL A 74 -5.74 10.67 -6.93
N ASN A 75 -6.78 10.04 -7.48
CA ASN A 75 -8.07 9.88 -6.83
C ASN A 75 -8.08 8.62 -5.96
N ARG A 76 -8.74 8.67 -4.80
CA ARG A 76 -8.83 7.53 -3.88
C ARG A 76 -9.81 6.43 -4.29
N GLY A 77 -10.64 6.66 -5.31
CA GLY A 77 -11.57 5.66 -5.83
C GLY A 77 -10.84 4.52 -6.55
N LEU A 78 -11.26 3.28 -6.31
CA LEU A 78 -10.67 2.09 -6.95
C LEU A 78 -11.05 1.95 -8.41
N THR A 79 -12.24 2.43 -8.80
CA THR A 79 -12.70 2.37 -10.20
C THR A 79 -12.15 3.48 -11.07
N VAL A 80 -11.89 4.64 -10.46
CA VAL A 80 -11.53 5.89 -11.16
C VAL A 80 -10.32 5.72 -12.08
N PRO A 81 -9.24 5.01 -11.68
CA PRO A 81 -8.11 4.83 -12.57
C PRO A 81 -8.49 4.03 -13.81
N GLY A 82 -9.20 2.91 -13.64
CA GLY A 82 -9.65 2.07 -14.77
C GLY A 82 -10.52 2.86 -15.74
N GLU A 83 -11.49 3.60 -15.23
CA GLU A 83 -12.43 4.41 -16.02
C GLU A 83 -11.70 5.49 -16.83
N ARG A 84 -10.83 6.28 -16.21
CA ARG A 84 -10.07 7.34 -16.90
C ARG A 84 -9.08 6.81 -17.93
N LEU A 85 -8.40 5.71 -17.62
CA LEU A 85 -7.42 5.11 -18.53
C LEU A 85 -8.12 4.43 -19.72
N HIS A 86 -9.34 3.93 -19.54
CA HIS A 86 -10.16 3.41 -20.64
C HIS A 86 -10.75 4.53 -21.50
N GLU A 87 -11.30 5.57 -20.89
CA GLU A 87 -11.83 6.75 -21.59
C GLU A 87 -10.76 7.47 -22.44
N SER A 88 -9.51 7.49 -21.97
CA SER A 88 -8.38 8.04 -22.73
C SER A 88 -7.84 7.11 -23.83
N GLY A 89 -8.41 5.91 -23.99
CA GLY A 89 -7.96 4.90 -24.95
C GLY A 89 -6.64 4.23 -24.58
N LEU A 90 -6.16 4.44 -23.35
CA LEU A 90 -4.89 3.91 -22.88
C LEU A 90 -4.98 2.43 -22.51
N ILE A 91 -6.12 1.96 -21.99
CA ILE A 91 -6.39 0.54 -21.73
C ILE A 91 -7.23 -0.05 -22.88
N LYS A 92 -6.82 -1.21 -23.39
CA LYS A 92 -7.60 -1.96 -24.38
C LYS A 92 -8.83 -2.65 -23.78
N ASP A 93 -9.88 -2.81 -24.57
CA ASP A 93 -11.09 -3.54 -24.15
C ASP A 93 -10.78 -4.99 -23.76
N ASP A 94 -9.84 -5.63 -24.45
CA ASP A 94 -9.39 -7.01 -24.25
C ASP A 94 -8.16 -7.11 -23.32
N VAL A 95 -7.90 -6.09 -22.51
CA VAL A 95 -6.78 -6.08 -21.56
C VAL A 95 -6.77 -7.33 -20.68
N GLU A 96 -5.59 -7.91 -20.50
CA GLU A 96 -5.40 -9.05 -19.62
C GLU A 96 -4.91 -8.58 -18.25
N PHE A 97 -5.65 -8.88 -17.18
CA PHE A 97 -5.23 -8.63 -15.82
C PHE A 97 -4.78 -9.93 -15.17
N ARG A 98 -3.56 -9.95 -14.62
CA ARG A 98 -2.99 -11.10 -13.93
C ARG A 98 -2.72 -10.77 -12.48
N SER A 99 -3.30 -11.55 -11.58
CA SER A 99 -3.02 -11.51 -10.15
C SER A 99 -2.70 -12.91 -9.65
N ARG A 100 -1.76 -13.03 -8.73
CA ARG A 100 -1.49 -14.32 -8.07
C ARG A 100 -2.71 -14.75 -7.23
N GLU A 101 -3.39 -13.77 -6.66
CA GLU A 101 -4.49 -13.88 -5.71
C GLU A 101 -5.82 -14.15 -6.42
N LEU A 102 -6.07 -13.51 -7.56
CA LEU A 102 -7.33 -13.60 -8.32
C LEU A 102 -7.22 -14.43 -9.61
N GLY A 103 -6.01 -14.81 -10.03
CA GLY A 103 -5.80 -15.50 -11.31
C GLY A 103 -5.78 -14.56 -12.51
N ILE A 104 -6.20 -15.06 -13.67
CA ILE A 104 -6.24 -14.27 -14.92
C ILE A 104 -7.67 -13.80 -15.13
N ILE A 105 -7.85 -12.48 -15.24
CA ILE A 105 -9.10 -11.80 -15.55
C ILE A 105 -8.95 -11.20 -16.95
N SER A 106 -9.84 -11.55 -17.86
CA SER A 106 -9.77 -11.11 -19.26
C SER A 106 -10.83 -10.06 -19.54
N GLY A 107 -10.40 -8.92 -20.08
CA GLY A 107 -11.24 -7.82 -20.51
C GLY A 107 -11.46 -6.76 -19.43
N TYR A 108 -11.63 -5.52 -19.89
CA TYR A 108 -11.83 -4.34 -19.06
C TYR A 108 -13.04 -4.46 -18.13
N ASP A 109 -14.20 -4.90 -18.65
CA ASP A 109 -15.43 -5.00 -17.85
C ASP A 109 -15.30 -5.98 -16.67
N ALA A 110 -14.62 -7.11 -16.88
CA ALA A 110 -14.41 -8.11 -15.85
C ALA A 110 -13.51 -7.57 -14.73
N TRP A 111 -12.46 -6.83 -15.10
CA TRP A 111 -11.60 -6.12 -14.15
C TRP A 111 -12.38 -5.04 -13.38
N MET A 112 -13.16 -4.22 -14.07
CA MET A 112 -13.94 -3.15 -13.45
C MET A 112 -15.01 -3.68 -12.49
N LYS A 113 -15.59 -4.84 -12.76
CA LYS A 113 -16.50 -5.51 -11.82
C LYS A 113 -15.81 -5.79 -10.48
N ILE A 114 -14.56 -6.24 -10.50
CA ILE A 114 -13.79 -6.53 -9.27
C ILE A 114 -13.49 -5.24 -8.52
N MET A 115 -13.05 -4.18 -9.22
CA MET A 115 -12.79 -2.88 -8.59
C MET A 115 -14.04 -2.27 -7.97
N ARG A 116 -15.19 -2.40 -8.64
CA ARG A 116 -16.49 -1.97 -8.09
C ARG A 116 -16.86 -2.77 -6.85
N ASN A 117 -16.73 -4.10 -6.87
CA ASN A 117 -17.01 -4.91 -5.68
C ASN A 117 -16.15 -4.50 -4.49
N LEU A 118 -14.85 -4.27 -4.68
CA LEU A 118 -13.97 -3.77 -3.61
C LEU A 118 -14.45 -2.41 -3.09
N GLN A 119 -14.76 -1.48 -3.99
CA GLN A 119 -15.25 -0.15 -3.63
C GLN A 119 -16.60 -0.18 -2.91
N ASP A 120 -17.51 -1.06 -3.32
CA ASP A 120 -18.82 -1.29 -2.68
C ASP A 120 -18.68 -1.89 -1.28
N ASN A 121 -17.58 -2.59 -1.01
CA ASN A 121 -17.18 -3.04 0.33
C ASN A 121 -16.40 -1.96 1.10
N GLY A 122 -16.42 -0.70 0.64
CA GLY A 122 -15.81 0.44 1.30
C GLY A 122 -14.29 0.53 1.14
N ALA A 123 -13.69 -0.27 0.24
CA ALA A 123 -12.27 -0.18 0.00
C ALA A 123 -11.89 1.13 -0.72
N VAL A 124 -10.75 1.69 -0.35
CA VAL A 124 -10.17 2.88 -1.00
C VAL A 124 -8.72 2.61 -1.39
N SER A 125 -8.25 3.34 -2.39
CA SER A 125 -6.88 3.26 -2.88
C SER A 125 -6.12 4.53 -2.55
N GLU A 126 -4.83 4.41 -2.23
CA GLU A 126 -3.93 5.54 -2.04
C GLU A 126 -2.67 5.30 -2.84
N LEU A 127 -2.34 6.23 -3.75
CA LEU A 127 -1.12 6.17 -4.53
C LEU A 127 0.09 6.40 -3.62
N ALA A 128 1.01 5.44 -3.60
CA ALA A 128 2.27 5.55 -2.88
C ALA A 128 3.38 6.05 -3.82
N ASN A 129 3.55 5.39 -4.97
CA ASN A 129 4.60 5.73 -5.91
C ASN A 129 4.23 5.30 -7.34
N ILE A 130 4.80 5.98 -8.34
CA ILE A 130 4.65 5.61 -9.75
C ILE A 130 5.91 5.97 -10.52
N TRP A 131 6.43 4.99 -11.27
CA TRP A 131 7.64 5.17 -12.08
C TRP A 131 7.63 4.25 -13.30
N ALA A 132 8.42 4.62 -14.31
CA ALA A 132 8.66 3.77 -15.47
C ALA A 132 10.01 3.03 -15.34
N LYS A 133 10.02 1.80 -15.86
CA LYS A 133 11.22 0.99 -16.03
C LYS A 133 11.37 0.61 -17.50
N MET A 134 12.52 0.97 -18.06
CA MET A 134 12.97 0.44 -19.35
C MET A 134 13.70 -0.88 -19.10
N ASN A 135 13.27 -1.94 -19.77
CA ASN A 135 13.97 -3.20 -19.83
C ASN A 135 14.71 -3.27 -21.19
N PRO A 136 16.05 -3.31 -21.17
CA PRO A 136 16.79 -3.48 -22.41
C PRO A 136 16.49 -4.85 -23.03
N PRO A 137 16.70 -5.02 -24.34
CA PRO A 137 16.65 -6.33 -24.98
C PRO A 137 17.55 -7.32 -24.24
N LYS A 138 17.10 -8.59 -24.16
CA LYS A 138 17.91 -9.64 -23.54
C LYS A 138 19.23 -9.80 -24.28
N GLU A 139 20.27 -10.20 -23.55
CA GLU A 139 21.56 -10.54 -24.16
C GLU A 139 21.35 -11.62 -25.25
N GLY A 140 21.90 -11.37 -26.45
CA GLY A 140 21.69 -12.23 -27.63
C GLY A 140 20.41 -11.95 -28.42
N ALA A 141 19.63 -10.94 -28.07
CA ALA A 141 18.54 -10.46 -28.93
C ALA A 141 19.08 -9.94 -30.28
N ALA A 142 18.29 -10.07 -31.34
CA ALA A 142 18.66 -9.59 -32.66
C ALA A 142 18.90 -8.06 -32.63
N GLU A 143 19.85 -7.59 -33.43
CA GLU A 143 20.10 -6.16 -33.61
C GLU A 143 18.80 -5.45 -34.02
N GLY A 144 18.46 -4.36 -33.32
CA GLY A 144 17.19 -3.65 -33.52
C GLY A 144 15.98 -4.19 -32.75
N THR A 145 16.15 -5.21 -31.89
CA THR A 145 15.08 -5.60 -30.96
C THR A 145 14.71 -4.41 -30.06
N PRO A 146 13.43 -3.98 -29.99
CA PRO A 146 13.05 -2.82 -29.20
C PRO A 146 13.14 -3.11 -27.70
N CYS A 147 13.44 -2.08 -26.91
CA CYS A 147 13.30 -2.14 -25.45
C CYS A 147 11.84 -2.37 -25.07
N SER A 148 11.59 -3.11 -23.99
CA SER A 148 10.26 -3.15 -23.38
C SER A 148 10.14 -2.12 -22.27
N TRP A 149 8.95 -1.55 -22.13
CA TRP A 149 8.65 -0.56 -21.10
C TRP A 149 7.56 -1.09 -20.18
N HIS A 150 7.75 -0.84 -18.89
CA HIS A 150 6.74 -1.08 -17.87
C HIS A 150 6.56 0.19 -17.06
N ILE A 151 5.32 0.49 -16.69
CA ILE A 151 5.04 1.47 -15.64
C ILE A 151 4.61 0.69 -14.40
N VAL A 152 5.25 0.97 -13.28
CA VAL A 152 4.99 0.36 -11.99
C VAL A 152 4.32 1.40 -11.11
N VAL A 153 3.24 1.00 -10.45
CA VAL A 153 2.45 1.84 -9.57
C VAL A 153 2.24 1.09 -8.27
N ASP A 154 2.75 1.66 -7.19
CA ASP A 154 2.54 1.15 -5.84
C ASP A 154 1.36 1.88 -5.20
N HIS A 155 0.48 1.11 -4.59
CA HIS A 155 -0.74 1.57 -3.92
C HIS A 155 -0.87 0.95 -2.55
N TYR A 156 -1.52 1.67 -1.66
CA TYR A 156 -2.18 1.09 -0.50
C TYR A 156 -3.65 0.90 -0.82
N ILE A 157 -4.16 -0.32 -0.68
CA ILE A 157 -5.59 -0.60 -0.70
C ILE A 157 -6.03 -0.79 0.75
N ASN A 158 -6.87 0.12 1.23
CA ASN A 158 -7.42 0.09 2.58
C ASN A 158 -8.82 -0.50 2.50
N LEU A 159 -8.98 -1.72 3.01
CA LEU A 159 -10.24 -2.47 3.04
C LEU A 159 -10.76 -2.53 4.48
N PRO A 160 -11.94 -1.96 4.79
CA PRO A 160 -12.57 -2.13 6.09
C PRO A 160 -12.75 -3.60 6.44
N LEU A 161 -12.38 -3.98 7.66
CA LEU A 161 -12.65 -5.31 8.17
C LEU A 161 -14.15 -5.45 8.43
N PRO A 162 -14.79 -6.55 7.99
CA PRO A 162 -16.21 -6.73 8.22
C PRO A 162 -16.50 -7.02 9.70
N ASP A 163 -17.65 -6.56 10.21
CA ASP A 163 -18.03 -6.66 11.63
C ASP A 163 -17.86 -8.06 12.23
N TRP A 164 -18.20 -9.11 11.46
CA TRP A 164 -18.09 -10.49 11.92
C TRP A 164 -16.64 -10.88 12.24
N TYR A 165 -15.68 -10.36 11.49
CA TYR A 165 -14.26 -10.64 11.70
C TYR A 165 -13.74 -9.86 12.90
N LEU A 166 -14.15 -8.60 13.05
CA LEU A 166 -13.81 -7.78 14.22
C LEU A 166 -14.35 -8.39 15.52
N GLN A 167 -15.57 -8.92 15.52
CA GLN A 167 -16.14 -9.64 16.65
C GLN A 167 -15.35 -10.91 16.98
N GLU A 168 -14.86 -11.62 15.97
CA GLU A 168 -14.02 -12.80 16.16
C GLU A 168 -12.65 -12.45 16.76
N MET A 169 -12.03 -11.37 16.28
CA MET A 169 -10.77 -10.85 16.85
C MET A 169 -10.94 -10.40 18.29
N THR A 170 -12.07 -9.75 18.62
CA THR A 170 -12.37 -9.32 19.98
C THR A 170 -12.42 -10.51 20.93
N LYS A 171 -13.11 -11.60 20.54
CA LYS A 171 -13.18 -12.82 21.35
C LYS A 171 -11.82 -13.47 21.56
N VAL A 172 -11.01 -13.55 20.51
CA VAL A 172 -9.65 -14.10 20.61
C VAL A 172 -8.81 -13.29 21.60
N ASN A 173 -8.90 -11.96 21.56
CA ASN A 173 -8.19 -11.10 22.50
C ASN A 173 -8.69 -11.28 23.94
N GLU A 174 -10.01 -11.36 24.15
CA GLU A 174 -10.60 -11.62 25.47
C GLU A 174 -10.15 -12.99 26.04
N GLU A 175 -10.06 -14.02 25.19
CA GLU A 175 -9.57 -15.35 25.59
C GLU A 175 -8.08 -15.35 25.93
N LEU A 176 -7.26 -14.61 25.17
CA LEU A 176 -5.83 -14.42 25.45
C LEU A 176 -5.59 -13.64 26.73
N ASP A 177 -6.35 -12.56 26.96
CA ASP A 177 -6.26 -11.77 28.19
C ASP A 177 -6.66 -12.62 29.40
N ALA A 178 -7.73 -13.40 29.31
CA ALA A 178 -8.15 -14.32 30.37
C ALA A 178 -7.09 -15.41 30.65
N ALA A 179 -6.46 -15.98 29.62
CA ALA A 179 -5.40 -16.97 29.79
C ALA A 179 -4.15 -16.39 30.47
N ASN A 180 -3.78 -15.14 30.14
CA ASN A 180 -2.65 -14.46 30.77
C ASN A 180 -2.95 -14.09 32.24
N GLU A 181 -4.20 -13.73 32.57
CA GLU A 181 -4.62 -13.47 33.96
C GLU A 181 -4.61 -14.74 34.83
N GLU A 182 -4.85 -15.92 34.24
CA GLU A 182 -4.71 -17.21 34.93
C GLU A 182 -3.23 -17.57 35.20
N GLU A 183 -2.32 -17.32 34.25
CA GLU A 183 -0.87 -17.55 34.46
C GLU A 183 -0.29 -16.63 35.55
N GLU A 184 -0.69 -15.35 35.62
CA GLU A 184 -0.25 -14.43 36.68
C GLU A 184 -0.74 -14.84 38.09
N GLN A 185 -1.82 -15.63 38.22
CA GLN A 185 -2.30 -16.13 39.51
C GLN A 185 -1.53 -17.35 40.04
N ASP A 186 -0.89 -18.12 39.14
CA ASP A 186 -0.12 -19.30 39.51
C ASP A 186 1.36 -18.97 39.84
N GLU A 187 1.85 -17.78 39.48
CA GLU A 187 3.22 -17.32 39.81
C GLU A 187 3.39 -16.81 41.26
N ASP A 188 2.29 -16.64 42.01
CA ASP A 188 2.31 -16.23 43.43
C ASP A 188 2.36 -17.42 44.41
N GLU A 189 2.51 -18.67 43.94
CA GLU A 189 2.90 -19.78 44.83
C GLU A 189 4.38 -19.62 45.24
N PRO A 190 4.70 -19.53 46.55
CA PRO A 190 6.08 -19.44 46.98
C PRO A 190 6.85 -20.66 46.49
N LEU A 191 7.98 -20.42 45.82
CA LEU A 191 9.00 -21.38 45.35
C LEU A 191 9.68 -22.18 46.50
N ASP A 192 8.92 -22.58 47.52
CA ASP A 192 9.44 -23.18 48.75
C ASP A 192 9.61 -24.72 48.66
N ASP A 193 9.17 -25.39 47.58
CA ASP A 193 9.16 -26.88 47.50
C ASP A 193 9.92 -27.52 46.31
N TRP A 194 10.77 -26.76 45.60
CA TRP A 194 11.67 -27.35 44.58
C TRP A 194 12.88 -28.09 45.17
N GLY A 195 13.04 -28.08 46.50
CA GLY A 195 14.16 -28.69 47.21
C GLY A 195 14.27 -30.22 47.08
N ASP A 196 13.20 -30.93 46.69
CA ASP A 196 13.20 -32.39 46.65
C ASP A 196 13.31 -33.00 45.24
N LEU A 197 13.02 -32.25 44.16
CA LEU A 197 12.97 -32.81 42.80
C LEU A 197 14.37 -33.04 42.17
N PHE A 198 15.40 -32.33 42.65
CA PHE A 198 16.79 -32.46 42.18
C PHE A 198 17.69 -33.30 43.10
N SER A 199 17.14 -33.84 44.20
CA SER A 199 17.92 -34.57 45.20
C SER A 199 18.51 -35.92 44.72
N ASN A 200 18.06 -36.45 43.57
CA ASN A 200 18.43 -37.80 43.09
C ASN A 200 19.10 -37.84 41.71
N VAL A 201 19.48 -36.71 41.12
CA VAL A 201 20.24 -36.70 39.86
C VAL A 201 21.72 -36.46 40.18
N GLU A 202 22.53 -37.52 40.17
CA GLU A 202 24.00 -37.38 40.19
C GLU A 202 24.47 -36.79 38.85
N LEU A 203 24.54 -35.46 38.79
CA LEU A 203 25.14 -34.76 37.67
C LEU A 203 26.68 -34.88 37.71
N PRO A 204 27.34 -34.94 36.54
CA PRO A 204 28.78 -35.01 36.45
C PRO A 204 29.41 -33.74 37.05
N LYS A 205 30.31 -33.94 38.02
CA LYS A 205 31.01 -32.87 38.73
C LYS A 205 31.95 -32.10 37.79
N GLY A 206 31.44 -31.03 37.19
CA GLY A 206 32.27 -30.02 36.53
C GLY A 206 31.52 -29.21 35.48
N GLY A 207 31.13 -27.97 35.81
CA GLY A 207 30.84 -26.92 34.83
C GLY A 207 29.41 -26.39 34.73
N PHE A 208 28.54 -26.58 35.74
CA PHE A 208 27.12 -26.17 35.66
C PHE A 208 26.77 -24.81 36.29
N GLU A 209 27.51 -24.32 37.30
CA GLU A 209 27.19 -23.04 37.96
C GLU A 209 27.25 -21.83 37.00
N GLU A 210 28.17 -21.83 36.03
CA GLU A 210 28.24 -20.76 35.01
C GLU A 210 27.15 -20.86 33.93
N LEU A 211 26.50 -22.02 33.74
CA LEU A 211 25.47 -22.21 32.71
C LEU A 211 24.06 -21.91 33.21
N GLU A 212 23.80 -22.16 34.49
CA GLU A 212 22.52 -21.87 35.13
C GLU A 212 22.34 -20.36 35.33
N GLU A 213 23.37 -19.66 35.82
CA GLU A 213 23.39 -18.19 35.90
C GLU A 213 23.21 -17.52 34.51
N MET A 214 23.69 -18.16 33.43
CA MET A 214 23.52 -17.65 32.07
C MET A 214 22.15 -17.94 31.46
N ALA A 215 21.41 -18.95 31.94
CA ALA A 215 20.04 -19.22 31.50
C ALA A 215 19.06 -18.23 32.13
N ASP A 216 19.20 -17.99 33.44
CA ASP A 216 18.39 -17.00 34.17
C ASP A 216 18.62 -15.60 33.61
N TYR A 217 19.89 -15.24 33.36
CA TYR A 217 20.24 -13.95 32.76
C TYR A 217 19.67 -13.76 31.34
N ARG A 218 19.50 -14.84 30.56
CA ARG A 218 18.85 -14.76 29.23
C ARG A 218 17.35 -14.55 29.33
N ASN A 219 16.69 -15.21 30.28
CA ASN A 219 15.26 -15.03 30.52
C ASN A 219 14.97 -13.62 31.04
N ASP A 220 15.79 -13.10 31.96
CA ASP A 220 15.69 -11.73 32.46
C ASP A 220 15.84 -10.70 31.33
N ILE A 221 16.82 -10.89 30.43
CA ILE A 221 16.98 -10.03 29.26
C ILE A 221 15.77 -10.11 28.33
N ALA A 222 15.25 -11.31 28.06
CA ALA A 222 14.09 -11.48 27.21
C ALA A 222 12.84 -10.80 27.80
N LEU A 223 12.64 -10.91 29.12
CA LEU A 223 11.55 -10.24 29.84
C LEU A 223 11.72 -8.72 29.77
N MET A 224 12.92 -8.21 30.05
CA MET A 224 13.24 -6.78 29.96
C MET A 224 13.01 -6.21 28.55
N VAL A 225 13.33 -6.96 27.50
CA VAL A 225 13.08 -6.55 26.11
C VAL A 225 11.57 -6.50 25.83
N LYS A 226 10.82 -7.52 26.25
CA LYS A 226 9.36 -7.59 26.08
C LYS A 226 8.66 -6.44 26.82
N GLU A 227 9.09 -6.11 28.04
CA GLU A 227 8.59 -4.96 28.81
C GLU A 227 8.95 -3.62 28.17
N ALA A 228 10.17 -3.49 27.64
CA ALA A 228 10.61 -2.28 26.94
C ALA A 228 9.81 -2.05 25.64
N GLU A 229 9.52 -3.10 24.88
CA GLU A 229 8.66 -3.04 23.70
C GLU A 229 7.21 -2.68 24.06
N LYS A 230 6.65 -3.29 25.12
CA LYS A 230 5.32 -2.94 25.66
C LYS A 230 5.25 -1.47 26.08
N ARG A 231 6.26 -0.96 26.80
CA ARG A 231 6.36 0.46 27.19
C ARG A 231 6.43 1.38 25.97
N ARG A 232 7.28 1.05 24.99
CA ARG A 232 7.43 1.84 23.78
C ARG A 232 6.12 1.94 23.00
N TRP A 233 5.40 0.82 22.86
CA TRP A 233 4.10 0.81 22.19
C TRP A 233 3.05 1.64 22.95
N GLN A 234 3.03 1.59 24.28
CA GLN A 234 2.17 2.43 25.10
C GLN A 234 2.50 3.92 24.96
N GLU A 235 3.79 4.28 24.94
CA GLU A 235 4.25 5.66 24.71
C GLU A 235 3.87 6.17 23.32
N GLU A 236 4.03 5.34 22.28
CA GLU A 236 3.63 5.67 20.91
C GLU A 236 2.11 5.88 20.81
N ARG A 237 1.29 5.05 21.49
CA ARG A 237 -0.18 5.23 21.56
C ARG A 237 -0.58 6.52 22.26
N VAL A 238 0.01 6.83 23.41
CA VAL A 238 -0.29 8.07 24.14
C VAL A 238 0.12 9.30 23.31
N ALA A 239 1.29 9.25 22.66
CA ALA A 239 1.75 10.32 21.78
C ALA A 239 0.80 10.54 20.58
N ALA A 240 0.28 9.47 19.99
CA ALA A 240 -0.71 9.54 18.91
C ALA A 240 -2.04 10.16 19.39
N GLU A 241 -2.54 9.76 20.56
CA GLU A 241 -3.76 10.35 21.14
C GLU A 241 -3.57 11.84 21.49
N GLU A 242 -2.43 12.23 22.06
CA GLU A 242 -2.12 13.64 22.32
C GLU A 242 -2.03 14.46 21.03
N ALA A 243 -1.42 13.92 19.97
CA ALA A 243 -1.34 14.56 18.67
C ALA A 243 -2.74 14.76 18.07
N LYS A 244 -3.61 13.76 18.20
CA LYS A 244 -5.02 13.82 17.78
C LYS A 244 -5.79 14.89 18.56
N GLN A 245 -5.61 14.96 19.87
CA GLN A 245 -6.27 15.96 20.71
C GLN A 245 -5.78 17.39 20.40
N LYS A 246 -4.48 17.57 20.12
CA LYS A 246 -3.91 18.85 19.68
C LYS A 246 -4.46 19.30 18.33
N ARG A 247 -4.61 18.38 17.36
CA ARG A 247 -5.22 18.69 16.05
C ARG A 247 -6.67 19.16 16.21
N ARG A 248 -7.47 18.44 17.00
CA ARG A 248 -8.86 18.82 17.30
C ARG A 248 -8.97 20.19 17.97
N GLY A 249 -8.12 20.46 18.96
CA GLY A 249 -8.07 21.77 19.61
C GLY A 249 -7.64 22.91 18.65
N ALA A 250 -6.74 22.63 17.70
CA ALA A 250 -6.31 23.60 16.70
C ALA A 250 -7.41 23.90 15.66
N GLU A 251 -8.23 22.92 15.29
CA GLU A 251 -9.39 23.11 14.41
C GLU A 251 -10.52 23.88 15.10
N GLU A 252 -10.83 23.55 16.35
CA GLU A 252 -11.82 24.28 17.15
C GLU A 252 -11.37 25.73 17.41
N ALA A 253 -10.08 25.96 17.66
CA ALA A 253 -9.50 27.30 17.82
C ALA A 253 -9.46 28.12 16.53
N ARG A 254 -9.50 27.47 15.36
CA ARG A 254 -9.57 28.12 14.03
C ARG A 254 -10.98 28.56 13.64
N GLY A 255 -11.93 28.62 14.59
CA GLY A 255 -13.26 29.21 14.40
C GLY A 255 -13.23 30.51 13.59
N GLY A 256 -13.49 30.39 12.29
CA GLY A 256 -13.33 31.46 11.33
C GLY A 256 -13.77 30.99 9.95
N SER A 257 -15.06 31.19 9.66
CA SER A 257 -15.60 31.09 8.32
C SER A 257 -14.71 31.87 7.33
N PRO A 258 -14.27 31.27 6.22
CA PRO A 258 -13.58 32.02 5.18
C PRO A 258 -14.55 33.05 4.56
N PRO A 259 -14.08 34.27 4.24
CA PRO A 259 -14.89 35.22 3.51
C PRO A 259 -15.16 34.70 2.09
N GLY A 260 -16.41 34.85 1.67
CA GLY A 260 -17.02 34.32 0.45
C GLY A 260 -16.15 34.29 -0.80
N SER A 261 -16.03 33.08 -1.36
CA SER A 261 -15.78 32.83 -2.78
C SER A 261 -17.02 32.13 -3.32
N THR A 262 -17.79 32.84 -4.13
CA THR A 262 -18.99 32.35 -4.80
C THR A 262 -18.70 31.15 -5.69
N SER A 263 -18.89 29.94 -5.17
CA SER A 263 -19.20 28.74 -5.97
C SER A 263 -19.91 27.64 -5.15
N ASP A 264 -20.67 28.04 -4.13
CA ASP A 264 -21.46 27.16 -3.27
C ASP A 264 -22.76 26.71 -3.95
N ARG A 265 -22.68 25.83 -4.95
CA ARG A 265 -23.88 25.13 -5.44
C ARG A 265 -23.82 23.63 -5.62
N ASP A 266 -22.66 22.98 -5.44
CA ASP A 266 -22.57 21.52 -5.62
C ASP A 266 -21.94 20.76 -4.42
N ARG A 267 -21.86 21.37 -3.24
CA ARG A 267 -21.28 20.73 -2.04
C ARG A 267 -22.30 20.50 -0.92
N GLU A 268 -23.49 20.03 -1.28
CA GLU A 268 -24.43 19.43 -0.33
C GLU A 268 -24.29 17.90 -0.42
N GLY A 269 -23.44 17.34 0.44
CA GLY A 269 -23.15 15.91 0.48
C GLY A 269 -21.78 15.55 1.03
N GLY A 270 -21.16 16.42 1.83
CA GLY A 270 -19.92 16.13 2.52
C GLY A 270 -20.16 15.13 3.65
N GLU A 271 -20.46 13.88 3.30
CA GLU A 271 -20.27 12.75 4.20
C GLU A 271 -18.81 12.80 4.63
N SER A 272 -18.56 13.09 5.91
CA SER A 272 -17.26 12.88 6.52
C SER A 272 -16.89 11.43 6.22
N GLY A 273 -15.88 11.22 5.39
CA GLY A 273 -15.37 9.88 5.13
C GLY A 273 -15.00 9.17 6.44
N PRO A 274 -14.98 7.84 6.48
CA PRO A 274 -14.58 7.08 7.67
C PRO A 274 -13.33 7.65 8.34
N PHE A 275 -13.36 7.68 9.67
CA PHE A 275 -12.40 8.39 10.54
C PHE A 275 -10.92 8.07 10.26
N TRP A 276 -10.59 6.84 9.83
CA TRP A 276 -9.22 6.43 9.48
C TRP A 276 -8.67 7.07 8.19
N MET A 277 -9.49 7.79 7.42
CA MET A 277 -9.04 8.52 6.22
C MET A 277 -8.28 9.83 6.50
N GLU A 278 -8.21 10.24 7.76
CA GLU A 278 -7.46 11.43 8.24
C GLU A 278 -5.99 11.12 8.59
N ASP A 279 -5.68 9.84 8.83
CA ASP A 279 -4.33 9.35 9.09
C ASP A 279 -3.56 9.22 7.75
N GLY A 280 -2.24 9.31 7.76
CA GLY A 280 -1.44 9.44 6.53
C GLY A 280 -1.61 8.28 5.54
N ALA A 281 -1.10 8.45 4.32
CA ALA A 281 -1.20 7.40 3.29
C ALA A 281 -0.56 6.10 3.79
N GLY A 282 -1.32 5.00 3.75
CA GLY A 282 -0.86 3.68 4.20
C GLY A 282 -0.87 3.44 5.72
N GLU A 283 -1.41 4.37 6.53
CA GLU A 283 -1.48 4.24 8.00
C GLU A 283 -2.85 3.77 8.50
N ALA A 284 -3.82 3.55 7.61
CA ALA A 284 -5.20 3.21 7.99
C ALA A 284 -5.30 1.96 8.88
N TYR A 285 -4.38 0.99 8.72
CA TYR A 285 -4.30 -0.21 9.55
C TYR A 285 -4.09 0.08 11.04
N LEU A 286 -3.51 1.24 11.41
CA LEU A 286 -3.31 1.63 12.81
C LEU A 286 -4.63 1.83 13.57
N SER A 287 -5.75 2.01 12.86
CA SER A 287 -7.08 2.03 13.46
C SER A 287 -7.48 0.69 14.08
N GLY A 288 -6.90 -0.43 13.62
CA GLY A 288 -7.29 -1.78 14.00
C GLY A 288 -8.52 -2.31 13.24
N ASP A 289 -9.26 -1.45 12.55
CA ASP A 289 -10.52 -1.81 11.86
C ASP A 289 -10.35 -1.96 10.34
N VAL A 290 -9.12 -1.85 9.84
CA VAL A 290 -8.80 -1.82 8.41
C VAL A 290 -7.68 -2.79 8.10
N LEU A 291 -7.87 -3.52 6.99
CA LEU A 291 -6.81 -4.26 6.30
C LEU A 291 -6.18 -3.34 5.25
N THR A 292 -4.93 -2.94 5.47
CA THR A 292 -4.13 -2.20 4.47
C THR A 292 -3.25 -3.18 3.70
N LEU A 293 -3.48 -3.26 2.39
CA LEU A 293 -2.67 -4.04 1.46
C LEU A 293 -1.69 -3.11 0.74
N ASN A 294 -0.40 -3.40 0.82
CA ASN A 294 0.58 -2.78 -0.06
C ASN A 294 0.61 -3.55 -1.38
N CYS A 295 0.10 -2.92 -2.43
CA CYS A 295 -0.10 -3.52 -3.74
C CYS A 295 0.80 -2.86 -4.79
N THR A 296 1.35 -3.66 -5.70
CA THR A 296 2.05 -3.17 -6.88
C THR A 296 1.27 -3.57 -8.13
N ILE A 297 0.95 -2.59 -8.96
CA ILE A 297 0.41 -2.77 -10.31
C ILE A 297 1.53 -2.49 -11.32
N MET A 298 1.86 -3.47 -12.16
CA MET A 298 2.76 -3.31 -13.29
C MET A 298 1.97 -3.33 -14.60
N TYR A 299 1.98 -2.20 -15.30
CA TYR A 299 1.40 -2.01 -16.61
C TYR A 299 2.41 -2.43 -17.68
N GLU A 300 2.05 -3.40 -18.52
CA GLU A 300 2.82 -3.77 -19.71
C GLU A 300 2.31 -2.98 -20.92
N ILE A 301 3.23 -2.30 -21.58
CA ILE A 301 2.95 -1.28 -22.58
C ILE A 301 3.33 -1.78 -23.96
N ASP A 302 2.42 -1.64 -24.90
CA ASP A 302 2.71 -1.61 -26.33
C ASP A 302 3.07 -0.18 -26.68
N ILE A 303 4.38 0.10 -26.76
CA ILE A 303 4.88 1.46 -26.91
C ILE A 303 4.60 2.04 -28.31
N GLU A 304 4.46 1.18 -29.32
CA GLU A 304 4.14 1.62 -30.68
C GLU A 304 2.67 2.03 -30.77
N ALA A 305 1.77 1.22 -30.19
CA ALA A 305 0.36 1.54 -30.08
C ALA A 305 0.07 2.65 -29.06
N GLY A 306 0.97 2.86 -28.09
CA GLY A 306 0.72 3.75 -26.95
C GLY A 306 -0.38 3.23 -26.03
N GLN A 307 -0.46 1.90 -25.85
CA GLN A 307 -1.55 1.25 -25.12
C GLN A 307 -1.05 0.25 -24.08
N ILE A 308 -1.80 0.11 -23.00
CA ILE A 308 -1.69 -0.93 -21.99
C ILE A 308 -2.48 -2.13 -22.50
N TRP A 309 -1.79 -3.26 -22.65
CA TRP A 309 -2.40 -4.52 -23.12
C TRP A 309 -2.43 -5.59 -22.03
N ARG A 310 -1.60 -5.44 -20.99
CA ARG A 310 -1.62 -6.32 -19.82
C ARG A 310 -1.32 -5.53 -18.55
N MET A 311 -1.98 -5.92 -17.47
CA MET A 311 -1.72 -5.47 -16.11
C MET A 311 -1.34 -6.67 -15.25
N LYS A 312 -0.30 -6.53 -14.42
CA LYS A 312 0.03 -7.49 -13.37
C LYS A 312 -0.16 -6.84 -12.01
N PHE A 313 -0.78 -7.55 -11.09
CA PHE A 313 -1.06 -7.09 -9.75
C PHE A 313 -0.59 -8.13 -8.74
N GLY A 314 -0.04 -7.67 -7.63
CA GLY A 314 0.29 -8.51 -6.50
C GLY A 314 0.46 -7.67 -5.24
N TRP A 315 0.37 -8.34 -4.08
CA TRP A 315 0.60 -7.68 -2.80
C TRP A 315 2.00 -7.99 -2.30
N ALA A 316 2.66 -6.96 -1.78
CA ALA A 316 3.93 -7.11 -1.07
C ALA A 316 3.70 -7.43 0.41
N ALA A 317 2.68 -6.82 1.02
CA ALA A 317 2.36 -6.96 2.44
C ALA A 317 0.87 -6.74 2.71
N ALA A 318 0.39 -7.35 3.80
CA ALA A 318 -0.93 -7.13 4.38
C ALA A 318 -0.74 -6.71 5.84
N LEU A 319 -1.35 -5.59 6.23
CA LEU A 319 -1.21 -4.97 7.54
C LEU A 319 -2.60 -4.73 8.14
N GLY A 320 -2.75 -4.95 9.44
CA GLY A 320 -4.01 -4.75 10.16
C GLY A 320 -4.19 -5.78 11.26
N ASN A 321 -5.32 -5.70 11.97
CA ASN A 321 -5.68 -6.66 13.00
C ASN A 321 -6.18 -7.97 12.36
N ILE A 322 -5.26 -8.73 11.76
CA ILE A 322 -5.51 -9.98 11.04
C ILE A 322 -4.72 -11.14 11.66
N LYS A 323 -5.33 -12.33 11.72
CA LYS A 323 -4.68 -13.51 12.34
C LYS A 323 -3.60 -14.13 11.46
N SER A 324 -3.76 -14.05 10.15
CA SER A 324 -2.94 -14.80 9.19
C SER A 324 -2.93 -14.19 7.79
N ALA A 325 -2.02 -14.69 6.94
CA ALA A 325 -1.96 -14.37 5.52
C ALA A 325 -3.21 -14.88 4.78
N GLU A 326 -3.68 -16.05 5.17
CA GLU A 326 -4.85 -16.73 4.65
C GLU A 326 -6.12 -15.90 4.89
N ASP A 327 -6.23 -15.30 6.08
CA ASP A 327 -7.35 -14.42 6.43
C ASP A 327 -7.35 -13.17 5.56
N ALA A 328 -6.19 -12.53 5.37
CA ALA A 328 -6.07 -11.36 4.49
C ALA A 328 -6.50 -11.68 3.06
N LEU A 329 -6.05 -12.83 2.53
CA LEU A 329 -6.43 -13.28 1.20
C LEU A 329 -7.93 -13.60 1.10
N MET A 330 -8.50 -14.27 2.09
CA MET A 330 -9.92 -14.58 2.16
C MET A 330 -10.75 -13.30 2.18
N LEU A 331 -10.43 -12.36 3.09
CA LEU A 331 -11.12 -11.08 3.23
C LEU A 331 -11.10 -10.29 1.92
N PHE A 332 -9.93 -10.18 1.29
CA PHE A 332 -9.82 -9.51 0.00
C PHE A 332 -10.62 -10.21 -1.09
N ARG A 333 -10.54 -11.54 -1.22
CA ARG A 333 -11.29 -12.28 -2.27
C ARG A 333 -12.79 -12.15 -2.09
N LYS A 334 -13.26 -12.18 -0.84
CA LYS A 334 -14.66 -11.98 -0.50
C LYS A 334 -15.12 -10.58 -0.89
N ALA A 335 -14.35 -9.54 -0.53
CA ALA A 335 -14.65 -8.16 -0.92
C ALA A 335 -14.58 -7.96 -2.44
N ALA A 336 -13.67 -8.64 -3.14
CA ALA A 336 -13.56 -8.63 -4.59
C ALA A 336 -14.73 -9.36 -5.30
N GLY A 337 -15.58 -10.09 -4.56
CA GLY A 337 -16.63 -10.94 -5.12
C GLY A 337 -16.07 -12.12 -5.93
N SER A 338 -14.86 -12.57 -5.57
CA SER A 338 -14.14 -13.67 -6.20
C SER A 338 -14.19 -14.94 -5.32
N GLU A 339 -15.35 -15.22 -4.74
CA GLU A 339 -15.62 -16.48 -4.04
C GLU A 339 -15.69 -17.63 -5.07
N HIS A 340 -14.52 -18.06 -5.54
CA HIS A 340 -14.43 -19.40 -6.11
C HIS A 340 -14.45 -20.38 -4.94
N GLU A 341 -15.59 -21.06 -4.75
CA GLU A 341 -15.63 -22.39 -4.16
C GLU A 341 -14.70 -23.29 -4.99
N GLY A 342 -13.46 -23.47 -4.56
CA GLY A 342 -12.42 -24.03 -5.43
C GLY A 342 -11.20 -24.53 -4.69
N GLU A 343 -11.38 -25.67 -4.02
CA GLU A 343 -10.45 -26.81 -3.92
C GLU A 343 -8.94 -26.49 -4.05
N GLY A 344 -8.23 -26.56 -2.91
CA GLY A 344 -6.90 -27.19 -2.86
C GLY A 344 -5.77 -26.54 -3.66
N ARG A 345 -5.73 -25.23 -3.86
CA ARG A 345 -4.45 -24.59 -4.22
C ARG A 345 -3.55 -24.57 -2.98
N ASP A 346 -2.40 -25.21 -3.10
CA ASP A 346 -1.35 -25.19 -2.09
C ASP A 346 -0.76 -23.77 -2.00
N TYR A 347 -0.93 -23.13 -0.84
CA TYR A 347 -0.44 -21.77 -0.56
C TYR A 347 0.97 -21.79 0.09
N SER A 348 1.63 -22.95 0.20
CA SER A 348 2.97 -23.05 0.80
C SER A 348 4.07 -22.29 0.04
N ASP A 349 3.87 -21.99 -1.25
CA ASP A 349 4.80 -21.17 -2.05
C ASP A 349 4.71 -19.65 -1.77
N TRP A 350 3.94 -19.21 -0.77
CA TRP A 350 3.75 -17.79 -0.41
C TRP A 350 4.88 -17.20 0.45
N GLY A 351 6.08 -17.79 0.41
CA GLY A 351 7.25 -17.48 1.25
C GLY A 351 7.84 -16.05 1.14
N HIS A 352 7.12 -15.09 0.58
CA HIS A 352 7.48 -13.68 0.54
C HIS A 352 6.43 -12.74 1.17
N LEU A 353 5.24 -13.23 1.53
CA LEU A 353 4.25 -12.39 2.20
C LEU A 353 4.70 -12.15 3.65
N ARG A 354 5.01 -10.90 3.99
CA ARG A 354 5.20 -10.51 5.39
C ARG A 354 3.85 -10.07 5.94
N VAL A 355 3.33 -10.84 6.89
CA VAL A 355 2.24 -10.41 7.76
C VAL A 355 2.91 -9.87 9.01
N ASN A 356 2.79 -8.56 9.24
CA ASN A 356 3.10 -8.00 10.55
C ASN A 356 1.78 -8.00 11.31
N VAL A 357 1.66 -8.96 12.22
CA VAL A 357 0.57 -9.04 13.21
C VAL A 357 0.84 -8.01 14.30
#